data_AF-A0A5E4IFZ5-F1
#
_entry.id   AF-A0A5E4IFZ5-F1
#
_cell.length_a   1.000
_cell.length_b   1.000
_cell.length_c   1.000
_cell.angle_alpha   90.00
_cell.angle_beta   90.00
_cell.angle_gamma   90.00
#
_symmetry.space_group_name_H-M   'P 1'
#
loop_
_entity.id
_entity.type
_entity.pdbx_description
1 polymer ?
#
loop_
_entity_poly.entity_id
_entity_poly.type
_entity_poly.pdbx_seq_one_letter_code
_entity_poly.pdbx_strand_id
1 'polypeptide(L)' 'MRMMIEAGLNKKYSVEGMLTELEKIKMMILPDGERITTEITKKQREILDALQMCA' A
#
# COMPACT_ATOMS: atom_id res chain seq x y z
N MET A 1 4.42 10.34 8.85
CA MET A 1 4.51 9.65 10.16
C MET A 1 3.20 9.67 10.95
N ARG A 2 2.55 10.83 11.17
CA ARG A 2 1.30 10.93 11.94
C ARG A 2 0.24 9.90 11.53
N MET A 3 -0.02 9.78 10.23
CA MET A 3 -0.98 8.83 9.66
C MET A 3 -0.67 7.36 10.01
N MET A 4 0.61 6.96 10.03
CA MET A 4 1.01 5.59 10.40
C MET A 4 0.84 5.32 11.89
N ILE A 5 1.02 6.35 12.73
CA ILE A 5 0.83 6.26 14.17
C ILE A 5 -0.67 6.15 14.48
N GLU A 6 -1.49 6.98 13.83
CA GLU A 6 -2.95 6.95 13.95
C GLU A 6 -3.54 5.62 13.46
N ALA A 7 -2.99 5.04 12.40
CA ALA A 7 -3.34 3.71 11.90
C ALA A 7 -2.74 2.55 12.71
N GLY A 8 -1.91 2.82 13.72
CA GLY A 8 -1.24 1.80 14.54
C GLY A 8 -0.19 0.95 13.80
N LEU A 9 0.17 1.32 12.56
CA LEU A 9 1.11 0.59 11.71
C LEU A 9 2.55 0.65 12.23
N ASN A 10 2.90 1.72 12.94
CA ASN A 10 4.23 1.89 13.56
C ASN A 10 4.56 0.82 14.61
N LYS A 11 3.56 0.08 15.11
CA LYS A 11 3.75 -1.05 16.03
C LYS A 11 4.16 -2.34 15.32
N LYS A 12 3.94 -2.43 14.00
CA LYS A 12 4.14 -3.64 13.19
C LYS A 12 5.20 -3.47 12.10
N TYR A 13 5.38 -2.26 11.59
CA TYR A 13 6.28 -1.96 10.48
C TYR A 13 7.14 -0.73 10.78
N SER A 14 8.41 -0.78 10.33
CA SER A 14 9.20 0.44 10.19
C SER A 14 8.69 1.26 8.99
N VAL A 15 8.96 2.57 9.00
CA VAL A 15 8.59 3.46 7.87
C VAL A 15 9.22 2.95 6.57
N GLU A 16 10.52 2.67 6.60
CA GLU A 16 11.26 2.14 5.45
C GLU A 16 10.69 0.79 4.98
N GLY A 17 10.48 -0.16 5.89
CA GLY A 17 9.96 -1.47 5.53
C GLY A 17 8.54 -1.44 4.95
N MET A 18 7.73 -0.46 5.36
CA MET A 18 6.41 -0.23 4.76
C MET A 18 6.53 0.36 3.35
N LEU A 19 7.40 1.37 3.16
CA LEU A 19 7.64 1.97 1.84
C LEU A 19 8.18 0.94 0.84
N THR A 20 9.18 0.16 1.24
CA THR A 20 9.73 -0.94 0.42
C THR A 20 8.68 -1.96 0.02
N GLU A 21 7.69 -2.21 0.88
CA GLU A 21 6.62 -3.17 0.55
C GLU A 21 5.58 -2.58 -0.40
N LEU A 22 5.24 -1.29 -0.26
CA LEU A 22 4.31 -0.58 -1.13
C LEU A 22 4.90 -0.30 -2.52
N GLU A 23 6.21 -0.04 -2.63
CA GLU A 23 6.92 0.15 -3.90
C GLU A 23 6.83 -1.07 -4.84
N LYS A 24 6.59 -2.26 -4.29
CA LYS A 24 6.44 -3.49 -5.09
C LYS A 24 5.11 -3.58 -5.81
N ILE A 25 4.12 -2.77 -5.44
CA ILE A 25 2.82 -2.73 -6.11
C ILE A 25 3.02 -2.17 -7.51
N LYS A 26 2.66 -2.96 -8.53
CA LYS A 26 2.78 -2.53 -9.92
C LYS A 26 1.46 -1.95 -10.41
N MET A 27 1.54 -0.88 -11.19
CA MET A 27 0.45 -0.41 -12.02
C MET A 27 0.80 -0.63 -13.48
N MET A 28 -0.18 -1.07 -14.25
CA MET A 28 -0.10 -1.10 -15.71
C MET A 28 -1.07 -0.09 -16.30
N ILE A 29 -0.66 0.49 -17.41
CA ILE A 29 -1.49 1.38 -18.21
C ILE A 29 -1.99 0.56 -19.39
N LEU A 30 -3.31 0.44 -19.51
CA LEU A 30 -3.98 -0.24 -20.61
C LEU A 30 -3.94 0.61 -21.89
N PRO A 31 -4.17 0.03 -23.08
CA PRO A 31 -4.12 0.77 -24.35
C PRO A 31 -5.09 1.95 -24.45
N ASP A 32 -6.19 1.91 -23.71
CA ASP A 32 -7.19 2.98 -23.59
C ASP A 32 -6.82 4.06 -22.55
N GLY A 33 -5.68 3.90 -21.88
CA GLY A 33 -5.19 4.80 -20.83
C GLY A 33 -5.71 4.49 -19.43
N GLU A 34 -6.54 3.46 -19.26
CA GLU A 34 -6.97 3.01 -17.95
C GLU A 34 -5.76 2.50 -17.13
N ARG A 35 -5.74 2.79 -15.84
CA ARG A 35 -4.69 2.34 -14.92
C ARG A 35 -5.25 1.24 -14.05
N ILE A 36 -4.66 0.05 -14.14
CA ILE A 36 -5.00 -1.05 -13.25
C ILE A 36 -3.82 -1.39 -12.36
N THR A 37 -4.10 -1.52 -11.06
CA THR A 37 -3.16 -2.09 -10.11
C THR A 37 -3.14 -3.60 -10.32
N THR A 38 -1.94 -4.19 -10.39
CA THR A 38 -1.79 -5.64 -10.48
C THR A 38 -2.03 -6.30 -9.13
N GLU A 39 -1.65 -7.57 -8.98
CA GLU A 39 -1.78 -8.32 -7.72
C GLU A 39 -1.25 -7.54 -6.51
N ILE A 40 -2.06 -7.54 -5.44
CA ILE A 40 -1.73 -6.98 -4.13
C ILE A 40 -1.59 -8.15 -3.15
N THR A 41 -0.44 -8.23 -2.48
CA THR A 41 -0.21 -9.27 -1.46
C THR A 41 -1.04 -9.00 -0.20
N LYS A 42 -1.26 -10.03 0.62
CA LYS A 42 -1.96 -9.87 1.91
C LYS A 42 -1.32 -8.80 2.80
N LYS A 43 0.02 -8.74 2.84
CA LYS A 43 0.76 -7.75 3.64
C LYS A 43 0.52 -6.32 3.12
N GLN A 44 0.52 -6.13 1.80
CA GLN A 44 0.23 -4.84 1.18
C GLN A 44 -1.24 -4.43 1.42
N ARG A 45 -2.17 -5.38 1.32
CA ARG A 45 -3.59 -5.17 1.65
C ARG A 45 -3.76 -4.70 3.09
N GLU A 46 -3.16 -5.39 4.06
CA GLU A 46 -3.22 -5.00 5.48
C GLU A 46 -2.72 -3.57 5.72
N ILE A 47 -1.64 -3.17 5.04
CA ILE A 47 -1.11 -1.79 5.13
C ILE A 47 -2.10 -0.79 4.52
N LEU A 48 -2.58 -1.04 3.31
CA LEU A 48 -3.47 -0.11 2.60
C LEU A 48 -4.84 0.02 3.27
N ASP A 49 -5.40 -1.07 3.79
CA ASP A 49 -6.67 -1.08 4.52
C ASP A 49 -6.54 -0.28 5.84
N ALA A 50 -5.43 -0.45 6.57
CA ALA A 50 -5.16 0.33 7.77
C ALA A 50 -5.01 1.84 7.48
N LEU A 51 -4.55 2.20 6.28
CA LEU A 51 -4.48 3.58 5.81
C LEU A 51 -5.78 4.07 5.16
N GLN A 52 -6.82 3.25 5.09
CA GLN A 52 -8.08 3.54 4.40
C GLN A 52 -7.89 3.95 2.92
N MET A 53 -6.86 3.38 2.27
CA MET A 53 -6.52 3.63 0.86
C MET A 53 -7.12 2.59 -0.09
N CYS A 54 -8.03 1.78 0.42
CA CYS A 54 -8.75 0.75 -0.29
C CYS A 54 -10.24 1.05 -0.21
N ALA A 55 -10.90 1.01 -1.38
CA ALA A 55 -12.36 1.00 -1.47
C ALA A 55 -12.92 -0.39 -1.13
#